data_AF-A0A8T8XED3-F1
#
_entry.id   AF-A0A8T8XED3-F1
#
_cell.length_a   1.000
_cell.length_b   1.000
_cell.length_c   1.000
_cell.angle_alpha   90.00
_cell.angle_beta   90.00
_cell.angle_gamma   90.00
#
_symmetry.space_group_name_H-M   'P 1'
#
loop_
_entity.id
_entity.type
_entity.pdbx_description
1 polymer ?
#
loop_
_entity_poly.entity_id
_entity_poly.type
_entity_poly.pdbx_seq_one_letter_code
_entity_poly.pdbx_strand_id
1 'polypeptide(L)'
;MAMEKQAIPPHLNFESPNENGAFDALNLEDPPQVGESEENEEELLDQLAFTLGQRRTRFPCTIAWSGSSITEAYATLDAPGLTTQRSMRVPRVGMVFTGQGAQWFAMGRELLDAYPVFCDTIHEVDACLKSMGAMWSALEELQRNAEESRLNQVAYSLPLSVAIQLALVDLLRSILQESPLIPVERSVLPTPPEPSP
;
A
#
# COMPACT_ATOMS: atom_id res chain seq x y z
N MET A 1 -17.36 -24.29 28.32
CA MET A 1 -18.44 -25.13 27.78
C MET A 1 -18.12 -25.38 26.32
N ALA A 2 -18.22 -26.63 25.87
CA ALA A 2 -17.37 -27.26 24.86
C ALA A 2 -17.49 -26.70 23.42
N MET A 3 -16.36 -26.64 22.71
CA MET A 3 -16.09 -27.53 21.58
C MET A 3 -14.59 -27.64 21.35
N GLU A 4 -14.18 -28.90 21.20
CA GLU A 4 -12.82 -29.43 21.29
C GLU A 4 -12.36 -29.84 19.89
N LYS A 5 -11.11 -29.47 19.56
CA LYS A 5 -10.17 -30.04 18.57
C LYS A 5 -10.68 -30.37 17.16
N GLN A 6 -10.05 -29.72 16.18
CA GLN A 6 -9.57 -30.45 15.01
C GLN A 6 -8.13 -30.04 14.71
N ALA A 7 -7.21 -30.88 15.16
CA ALA A 7 -5.81 -30.85 14.80
C ALA A 7 -5.66 -31.38 13.37
N ILE A 8 -4.92 -30.65 12.53
CA ILE A 8 -4.49 -31.13 11.21
C ILE A 8 -3.45 -32.25 11.46
N PRO A 9 -3.62 -33.46 10.90
CA PRO A 9 -2.72 -34.58 11.17
C PRO A 9 -1.31 -34.34 10.58
N PRO A 10 -0.24 -34.85 11.23
CA PRO A 10 1.16 -34.48 10.95
C PRO A 10 1.80 -35.22 9.76
N HIS A 11 1.04 -35.58 8.73
CA HIS A 11 1.56 -36.30 7.56
C HIS A 11 0.78 -35.95 6.29
N LEU A 12 0.79 -34.66 5.92
CA LEU A 12 0.56 -34.24 4.53
C LEU A 12 1.93 -34.03 3.87
N ASN A 13 2.63 -35.13 3.64
CA ASN A 13 3.73 -35.15 2.67
C ASN A 13 3.08 -35.20 1.28
N PHE A 14 3.09 -34.09 0.56
CA PHE A 14 2.84 -34.09 -0.88
C PHE A 14 4.12 -34.56 -1.59
N GLU A 15 4.44 -35.85 -1.48
CA GLU A 15 5.35 -36.49 -2.42
C GLU A 15 4.57 -37.57 -3.17
N SER A 16 4.29 -37.27 -4.44
CA SER A 16 3.60 -38.04 -5.49
C SER A 16 2.16 -37.57 -5.81
N PRO A 17 1.79 -37.43 -7.10
CA PRO A 17 0.44 -37.05 -7.50
C PRO A 17 -0.56 -38.13 -7.07
N ASN A 18 -1.65 -37.72 -6.41
CA ASN A 18 -2.72 -38.64 -6.02
C ASN A 18 -3.51 -39.05 -7.27
N GLU A 19 -3.41 -40.33 -7.64
CA GLU A 19 -4.01 -40.94 -8.83
C GLU A 19 -5.54 -41.11 -8.76
N ASN A 20 -6.18 -40.65 -7.68
CA ASN A 20 -7.63 -40.71 -7.47
C ASN A 20 -8.27 -39.33 -7.20
N GLY A 21 -7.96 -38.35 -8.04
CA GLY A 21 -8.62 -37.05 -8.00
C GLY A 21 -8.43 -36.33 -9.32
N ALA A 22 -9.25 -36.67 -10.32
CA ALA A 22 -9.44 -35.76 -11.44
C ALA A 22 -9.81 -34.38 -10.88
N PHE A 23 -9.23 -33.32 -11.42
CA PHE A 23 -9.50 -31.92 -11.05
C PHE A 23 -11.02 -31.62 -11.00
N ASP A 24 -11.81 -32.40 -11.74
CA ASP A 24 -13.28 -32.42 -11.74
C ASP A 24 -13.94 -32.65 -10.36
N ALA A 25 -13.24 -33.31 -9.41
CA ALA A 25 -13.79 -33.64 -8.10
C ALA A 25 -13.77 -32.46 -7.11
N LEU A 26 -13.14 -31.33 -7.46
CA LEU A 26 -13.10 -30.16 -6.59
C LEU A 26 -14.42 -29.37 -6.56
N ASN A 27 -15.40 -29.71 -7.41
CA ASN A 27 -16.70 -29.03 -7.49
C ASN A 27 -16.59 -27.51 -7.34
N LEU A 28 -15.50 -26.96 -7.90
CA LEU A 28 -15.41 -25.57 -8.27
C LEU A 28 -16.36 -25.50 -9.44
N GLU A 29 -17.61 -25.12 -9.15
CA GLU A 29 -18.57 -24.78 -10.19
C GLU A 29 -17.83 -23.91 -11.21
N ASP A 30 -18.04 -24.23 -12.50
CA ASP A 30 -17.51 -23.44 -13.62
C ASP A 30 -17.61 -21.95 -13.26
N PRO A 31 -16.57 -21.14 -13.52
CA PRO A 31 -16.66 -19.71 -13.28
C PRO A 31 -17.99 -19.23 -13.85
N PRO A 32 -18.81 -18.50 -13.07
CA PRO A 32 -20.14 -18.09 -13.50
C PRO A 32 -19.98 -17.49 -14.89
N GLN A 33 -20.79 -17.95 -15.85
CA GLN A 33 -20.78 -17.44 -17.23
C GLN A 33 -21.03 -15.93 -17.15
N VAL A 34 -19.95 -15.15 -17.09
CA VAL A 34 -19.98 -13.70 -16.89
C VAL A 34 -20.53 -13.12 -18.17
N GLY A 35 -21.75 -12.60 -18.11
CA GLY A 35 -22.25 -11.72 -19.15
C GLY A 35 -21.24 -10.61 -19.35
N GLU A 36 -20.73 -10.50 -20.58
CA GLU A 36 -19.76 -9.53 -21.05
C GLU A 36 -20.21 -8.11 -20.70
N SER A 37 -19.75 -7.60 -19.57
CA SER A 37 -19.92 -6.21 -19.14
C SER A 37 -18.73 -5.87 -18.27
N GLU A 38 -17.93 -4.89 -18.72
CA GLU A 38 -16.67 -4.47 -18.07
C GLU A 38 -16.90 -4.07 -16.59
N GLU A 39 -18.09 -3.55 -16.25
CA GLU A 39 -18.51 -3.24 -14.88
C GLU A 39 -18.51 -4.45 -13.94
N ASN A 40 -18.75 -5.67 -14.44
CA ASN A 40 -18.77 -6.89 -13.62
C ASN A 40 -17.35 -7.44 -13.35
N GLU A 41 -16.38 -7.17 -14.23
CA GLU A 41 -14.99 -7.61 -14.03
C GLU A 41 -14.29 -6.76 -12.96
N GLU A 42 -14.51 -5.45 -12.96
CA GLU A 42 -13.94 -4.54 -11.95
C GLU A 42 -14.49 -4.86 -10.55
N GLU A 43 -15.81 -5.04 -10.40
CA GLU A 43 -16.41 -5.43 -9.13
C GLU A 43 -15.90 -6.80 -8.65
N LEU A 44 -15.73 -7.76 -9.55
CA LEU A 44 -15.16 -9.07 -9.23
C LEU A 44 -13.71 -8.97 -8.77
N LEU A 45 -12.88 -8.16 -9.44
CA LEU A 45 -11.49 -7.91 -9.04
C LEU A 45 -11.41 -7.27 -7.66
N ASP A 46 -12.28 -6.32 -7.35
CA ASP A 46 -12.36 -5.70 -6.03
C ASP A 46 -12.74 -6.71 -4.95
N GLN A 47 -13.75 -7.55 -5.21
CA GLN A 47 -14.16 -8.60 -4.28
C GLN A 47 -13.06 -9.65 -4.06
N LEU A 48 -12.33 -10.01 -5.12
CA LEU A 48 -11.19 -10.92 -5.05
C LEU A 48 -10.04 -10.30 -4.24
N ALA A 49 -9.66 -9.05 -4.52
CA ALA A 49 -8.64 -8.32 -3.79
C ALA A 49 -8.98 -8.21 -2.30
N PHE A 50 -10.24 -7.87 -1.97
CA PHE A 50 -10.74 -7.81 -0.61
C PHE A 50 -10.66 -9.18 0.08
N THR A 51 -11.15 -10.23 -0.57
CA THR A 51 -11.20 -11.59 0.01
C THR A 51 -9.80 -12.16 0.23
N LEU A 52 -8.90 -12.03 -0.74
CA LEU A 52 -7.52 -12.48 -0.64
C LEU A 52 -6.72 -11.65 0.38
N GLY A 53 -6.99 -10.35 0.46
CA GLY A 53 -6.30 -9.43 1.36
C GLY A 53 -6.68 -9.56 2.83
N GLN A 54 -7.98 -9.77 3.12
CA GLN A 54 -8.54 -9.66 4.48
C GLN A 54 -9.09 -10.97 5.07
N ARG A 55 -9.51 -11.94 4.25
CA ARG A 55 -10.19 -13.16 4.74
C ARG A 55 -9.35 -14.42 4.71
N ARG A 56 -8.13 -14.37 4.15
CA ARG A 56 -7.24 -15.53 4.03
C ARG A 56 -6.10 -15.46 5.02
N THR A 57 -5.74 -16.62 5.56
CA THR A 57 -4.50 -16.77 6.34
C THR A 57 -3.31 -16.44 5.45
N ARG A 58 -2.46 -15.52 5.89
CA ARG A 58 -1.23 -15.18 5.16
C ARG A 58 -0.14 -16.19 5.50
N PHE A 59 0.37 -16.86 4.48
CA PHE A 59 1.47 -17.80 4.61
C PHE A 59 2.83 -17.08 4.58
N PRO A 60 3.92 -17.71 5.08
CA PRO A 60 5.27 -17.11 5.09
C PRO A 60 5.83 -16.69 3.71
N CYS A 61 5.23 -17.23 2.65
CA CYS A 61 5.47 -16.89 1.27
C CYS A 61 4.19 -16.24 0.74
N THR A 62 4.28 -14.98 0.32
CA THR A 62 3.15 -14.22 -0.24
C THR A 62 3.61 -13.56 -1.53
N ILE A 63 2.71 -13.51 -2.50
CA ILE A 63 2.86 -12.79 -3.75
C ILE A 63 1.72 -11.77 -3.79
N ALA A 64 2.01 -10.58 -4.28
CA ALA A 64 1.02 -9.56 -4.57
C ALA A 64 1.08 -9.25 -6.07
N TRP A 65 -0.08 -8.99 -6.65
CA TRP A 65 -0.23 -8.59 -8.04
C TRP A 65 -1.06 -7.30 -8.08
N SER A 66 -0.80 -6.44 -9.06
CA SER A 66 -1.51 -5.20 -9.28
C SER A 66 -1.77 -5.08 -10.77
N GLY A 67 -3.03 -4.86 -11.14
CA GLY A 67 -3.48 -4.68 -12.52
C GLY A 67 -5.00 -4.62 -12.56
N SER A 68 -5.56 -4.50 -13.77
CA SER A 68 -6.99 -4.20 -13.98
C SER A 68 -7.74 -5.26 -14.78
N SER A 69 -7.12 -6.41 -15.07
CA SER A 69 -7.81 -7.52 -15.75
C SER A 69 -7.46 -8.87 -15.15
N ILE A 70 -8.47 -9.73 -15.05
CA ILE A 70 -8.35 -11.10 -14.59
C ILE A 70 -7.43 -11.92 -15.51
N THR A 71 -7.51 -11.67 -16.83
CA THR A 71 -6.69 -12.39 -17.81
C THR A 71 -5.20 -12.12 -17.62
N GLU A 72 -4.86 -10.86 -17.32
CA GLU A 72 -3.48 -10.45 -17.02
C GLU A 72 -3.00 -11.05 -15.69
N ALA A 73 -3.88 -11.11 -14.69
CA ALA A 73 -3.57 -11.74 -13.41
C ALA A 73 -3.18 -13.22 -13.60
N TYR A 74 -3.97 -13.99 -14.36
CA TYR A 74 -3.65 -15.38 -14.67
C TYR A 74 -2.34 -15.52 -15.43
N ALA A 75 -2.14 -14.73 -16.50
CA ALA A 75 -0.92 -14.78 -17.28
C ALA A 75 0.33 -14.46 -16.44
N THR A 76 0.22 -13.53 -15.48
CA THR A 76 1.33 -13.14 -14.60
C THR A 76 1.62 -14.20 -13.53
N LEU A 77 0.57 -14.79 -12.95
CA LEU A 77 0.71 -15.79 -11.89
C LEU A 77 1.17 -17.16 -12.41
N ASP A 78 0.87 -17.48 -13.67
CA ASP A 78 1.31 -18.72 -14.33
C ASP A 78 2.66 -18.57 -15.05
N ALA A 79 3.22 -17.36 -15.08
CA ALA A 79 4.49 -17.10 -15.77
C ALA A 79 5.65 -17.90 -15.14
N PRO A 80 6.44 -18.63 -15.95
CA PRO A 80 7.61 -19.35 -15.45
C PRO A 80 8.66 -18.36 -14.95
N GLY A 81 9.10 -18.52 -13.70
CA GLY A 81 10.12 -17.66 -13.07
C GLY A 81 9.63 -16.82 -11.89
N LEU A 82 8.36 -16.97 -11.50
CA LEU A 82 7.83 -16.33 -10.30
C LEU A 82 8.54 -16.85 -9.05
N THR A 83 9.55 -16.10 -8.62
CA THR A 83 10.38 -16.47 -7.47
C THR A 83 9.70 -16.01 -6.20
N THR A 84 9.47 -16.95 -5.30
CA THR A 84 8.91 -16.62 -4.00
C THR A 84 9.97 -16.70 -2.92
N GLN A 85 9.95 -15.73 -2.00
CA GLN A 85 10.87 -15.72 -0.88
C GLN A 85 10.09 -15.81 0.43
N ARG A 86 10.49 -16.76 1.28
CA ARG A 86 9.91 -16.92 2.60
C ARG A 86 10.51 -15.89 3.55
N SER A 87 9.67 -15.10 4.20
CA SER A 87 10.11 -14.31 5.35
C SER A 87 10.05 -15.16 6.62
N MET A 88 11.19 -15.31 7.31
CA MET A 88 11.31 -16.05 8.57
C MET A 88 11.19 -15.14 9.81
N ARG A 89 11.11 -13.81 9.61
CA ARG A 89 11.08 -12.81 10.68
C ARG A 89 10.06 -11.72 10.36
N VAL A 90 9.51 -11.09 11.39
CA VAL A 90 8.72 -9.86 11.22
C VAL A 90 9.69 -8.76 10.73
N PRO A 91 9.46 -8.17 9.55
CA PRO A 91 10.34 -7.14 9.02
C PRO A 91 10.24 -5.86 9.88
N ARG A 92 11.37 -5.20 10.09
CA ARG A 92 11.40 -3.83 10.63
C ARG A 92 11.33 -2.86 9.47
N VAL A 93 10.34 -1.98 9.48
CA VAL A 93 10.15 -0.95 8.45
C VAL A 93 10.85 0.33 8.91
N GLY A 94 11.69 0.90 8.05
CA GLY A 94 12.31 2.21 8.24
C GLY A 94 11.93 3.13 7.09
N MET A 95 11.59 4.38 7.39
CA MET A 95 11.33 5.41 6.40
C MET A 95 12.60 6.22 6.16
N VAL A 96 12.97 6.41 4.90
CA VAL A 96 14.13 7.21 4.48
C VAL A 96 13.63 8.46 3.78
N PHE A 97 14.03 9.62 4.30
CA PHE A 97 13.63 10.92 3.77
C PHE A 97 14.77 11.49 2.94
N THR A 98 14.46 11.85 1.70
CA THR A 98 15.44 12.44 0.77
C THR A 98 15.56 13.94 1.03
N GLY A 99 16.74 14.49 0.75
CA GLY A 99 16.94 15.94 0.71
C GLY A 99 16.48 16.55 -0.61
N GLN A 100 17.09 17.69 -0.97
CA GLN A 100 16.86 18.33 -2.27
C GLN A 100 17.44 17.46 -3.41
N GLY A 101 16.71 17.33 -4.52
CA GLY A 101 17.20 16.72 -5.77
C GLY A 101 16.22 15.77 -6.46
N ALA A 102 15.18 15.29 -5.76
CA ALA A 102 14.18 14.37 -6.31
C ALA A 102 12.84 15.05 -6.64
N GLN A 103 12.76 16.37 -6.53
CA GLN A 103 11.54 17.13 -6.77
C GLN A 103 11.29 17.30 -8.29
N TRP A 104 10.04 17.17 -8.72
CA TRP A 104 9.62 17.37 -10.12
C TRP A 104 8.24 18.02 -10.18
N PHE A 105 7.94 18.75 -11.26
CA PHE A 105 6.61 19.34 -11.46
C PHE A 105 5.57 18.23 -11.49
N ALA A 106 4.35 18.44 -10.97
CA ALA A 106 3.31 17.39 -10.90
C ALA A 106 3.53 16.24 -9.88
N MET A 107 4.59 16.28 -9.07
CA MET A 107 4.77 15.29 -8.00
C MET A 107 3.57 15.27 -7.03
N GLY A 108 3.09 14.08 -6.69
CA GLY A 108 1.99 13.89 -5.75
C GLY A 108 0.59 14.24 -6.26
N ARG A 109 0.41 14.67 -7.53
CA ARG A 109 -0.91 15.02 -8.07
C ARG A 109 -1.91 13.87 -8.07
N GLU A 110 -1.50 12.70 -8.55
CA GLU A 110 -2.36 11.52 -8.52
C GLU A 110 -2.77 11.14 -7.10
N LEU A 111 -1.89 11.37 -6.11
CA LEU A 111 -2.18 11.09 -4.72
C LEU A 111 -3.13 12.12 -4.09
N LEU A 112 -3.07 13.38 -4.52
CA LEU A 112 -4.04 14.41 -4.11
C LEU A 112 -5.46 14.02 -4.52
N ASP A 113 -5.61 13.46 -5.72
CA ASP A 113 -6.92 13.07 -6.26
C ASP A 113 -7.39 11.73 -5.69
N ALA A 114 -6.48 10.77 -5.47
CA ALA A 114 -6.83 9.41 -5.05
C ALA A 114 -6.98 9.23 -3.53
N TYR A 115 -6.28 10.01 -2.70
CA TYR A 115 -6.19 9.75 -1.26
C TYR A 115 -6.54 10.99 -0.41
N PRO A 116 -7.72 11.02 0.24
CA PRO A 116 -8.13 12.14 1.08
C PRO A 116 -7.13 12.48 2.19
N VAL A 117 -6.56 11.47 2.88
CA VAL A 117 -5.55 11.67 3.94
C VAL A 117 -4.31 12.41 3.40
N PHE A 118 -3.89 12.10 2.17
CA PHE A 118 -2.77 12.77 1.53
C PHE A 118 -3.13 14.24 1.26
N CYS A 119 -4.32 14.50 0.71
CA CYS A 119 -4.82 15.84 0.43
C CYS A 119 -4.95 16.69 1.70
N ASP A 120 -5.55 16.14 2.76
CA ASP A 120 -5.71 16.80 4.06
C ASP A 120 -4.36 17.22 4.64
N THR A 121 -3.36 16.33 4.57
CA THR A 121 -2.00 16.64 5.04
C THR A 121 -1.38 17.80 4.26
N ILE A 122 -1.55 17.83 2.93
CA ILE A 122 -1.07 18.94 2.10
C ILE A 122 -1.79 20.26 2.46
N HIS A 123 -3.09 20.22 2.73
CA HIS A 123 -3.85 21.37 3.21
C HIS A 123 -3.35 21.89 4.57
N GLU A 124 -3.04 21.01 5.51
CA GLU A 124 -2.47 21.39 6.80
C GLU A 124 -1.09 22.04 6.64
N VAL A 125 -0.23 21.46 5.80
CA VAL A 125 1.08 22.04 5.51
C VAL A 125 0.96 23.39 4.81
N ASP A 126 0.02 23.54 3.87
CA ASP A 126 -0.27 24.81 3.21
C ASP A 126 -0.71 25.89 4.20
N ALA A 127 -1.63 25.57 5.11
CA ALA A 127 -2.07 26.47 6.18
C ALA A 127 -0.91 26.87 7.11
N CYS A 128 -0.05 25.89 7.46
CA CYS A 128 1.15 26.13 8.25
C CYS A 128 2.13 27.08 7.55
N LEU A 129 2.42 26.86 6.26
CA LEU A 129 3.29 27.73 5.47
C LEU A 129 2.75 29.15 5.38
N LYS A 130 1.44 29.31 5.15
CA LYS A 130 0.78 30.62 5.15
C LYS A 130 0.90 31.33 6.50
N SER A 131 0.73 30.60 7.60
CA SER A 131 0.90 31.16 8.97
C SER A 131 2.33 31.65 9.24
N MET A 132 3.33 31.05 8.58
CA MET A 132 4.74 31.46 8.64
C MET A 132 5.10 32.59 7.66
N GLY A 133 4.13 33.13 6.92
CA GLY A 133 4.32 34.26 6.00
C GLY A 133 4.57 33.88 4.54
N ALA A 134 4.32 32.62 4.14
CA ALA A 134 4.36 32.26 2.73
C ALA A 134 3.27 33.01 1.94
N MET A 135 3.66 33.70 0.86
CA MET A 135 2.74 34.41 -0.04
C MET A 135 2.22 33.53 -1.19
N TRP A 136 2.37 32.21 -1.07
CA TRP A 136 2.04 31.24 -2.09
C TRP A 136 1.37 30.03 -1.44
N SER A 137 0.64 29.26 -2.25
CA SER A 137 -0.05 28.05 -1.82
C SER A 137 0.72 26.81 -2.25
N ALA A 138 0.99 25.90 -1.32
CA ALA A 138 1.63 24.62 -1.60
C ALA A 138 0.76 23.74 -2.48
N LEU A 139 -0.55 23.73 -2.23
CA LEU A 139 -1.51 22.98 -3.04
C LEU A 139 -1.54 23.49 -4.48
N GLU A 140 -1.62 24.81 -4.66
CA GLU A 140 -1.62 25.40 -6.01
C GLU A 140 -0.29 25.12 -6.72
N GLU A 141 0.84 25.22 -6.02
CA GLU A 141 2.15 25.01 -6.63
C GLU A 141 2.37 23.56 -7.08
N LEU A 142 1.81 22.57 -6.36
CA LEU A 142 1.85 21.15 -6.76
C LEU A 142 0.97 20.85 -7.99
N GLN A 143 -0.08 21.64 -8.21
CA GLN A 143 -1.00 21.48 -9.35
C GLN A 143 -0.58 22.25 -10.61
N ARG A 144 0.45 23.11 -10.53
CA ARG A 144 0.93 23.90 -11.67
C ARG A 144 1.52 23.03 -12.78
N ASN A 145 1.39 23.56 -13.99
CA ASN A 145 2.05 23.01 -15.17
C ASN A 145 3.56 23.29 -15.16
N ALA A 146 4.31 22.60 -16.01
CA ALA A 146 5.77 22.65 -16.03
C ALA A 146 6.32 24.06 -16.28
N GLU A 147 5.63 24.86 -17.09
CA GLU A 147 6.04 26.21 -17.49
C GLU A 147 5.86 27.25 -16.37
N GLU A 148 4.90 27.02 -15.48
CA GLU A 148 4.54 27.95 -14.40
C GLU A 148 5.09 27.50 -13.03
N SER A 149 5.63 26.29 -12.97
CA SER A 149 6.14 25.70 -11.74
C SER A 149 7.42 26.40 -11.29
N ARG A 150 7.40 26.88 -10.05
CA ARG A 150 8.53 27.48 -9.33
C ARG A 150 9.26 26.45 -8.47
N LEU A 151 8.89 25.19 -8.59
CA LEU A 151 9.38 24.06 -7.78
C LEU A 151 10.90 23.87 -7.89
N ASN A 152 11.56 24.39 -8.94
CA ASN A 152 13.03 24.39 -9.06
C ASN A 152 13.73 25.45 -8.18
N GLN A 153 13.00 26.42 -7.63
CA GLN A 153 13.55 27.42 -6.72
C GLN A 153 13.61 26.85 -5.30
N VAL A 154 14.71 27.08 -4.59
CA VAL A 154 14.96 26.55 -3.23
C VAL A 154 13.82 26.89 -2.25
N ALA A 155 13.22 28.07 -2.40
CA ALA A 155 12.11 28.53 -1.58
C ALA A 155 10.84 27.67 -1.69
N TYR A 156 10.69 26.89 -2.77
CA TYR A 156 9.54 26.01 -3.02
C TYR A 156 9.94 24.54 -2.95
N SER A 157 11.10 24.18 -3.51
CA SER A 157 11.56 22.78 -3.58
C SER A 157 11.61 22.11 -2.21
N LEU A 158 12.19 22.79 -1.21
CA LEU A 158 12.37 22.23 0.12
C LEU A 158 11.02 22.10 0.86
N PRO A 159 10.19 23.15 1.00
CA PRO A 159 8.90 23.02 1.66
C PRO A 159 7.96 22.01 0.98
N LEU A 160 7.93 21.97 -0.35
CA LEU A 160 7.07 21.03 -1.09
C LEU A 160 7.55 19.58 -0.96
N SER A 161 8.87 19.35 -0.95
CA SER A 161 9.41 18.00 -0.72
C SER A 161 9.05 17.50 0.67
N VAL A 162 9.17 18.38 1.68
CA VAL A 162 8.75 18.06 3.06
C VAL A 162 7.24 17.81 3.12
N ALA A 163 6.43 18.63 2.45
CA ALA A 163 4.97 18.46 2.41
C ALA A 163 4.58 17.07 1.87
N ILE A 164 5.17 16.64 0.74
CA ILE A 164 4.92 15.32 0.18
C ILE A 164 5.42 14.21 1.10
N GLN A 165 6.61 14.36 1.70
CA GLN A 165 7.13 13.36 2.61
C GLN A 165 6.22 13.17 3.84
N LEU A 166 5.69 14.25 4.40
CA LEU A 166 4.71 14.19 5.49
C LEU A 166 3.41 13.51 5.04
N ALA A 167 2.86 13.92 3.89
CA ALA A 167 1.64 13.32 3.34
C ALA A 167 1.81 11.83 3.03
N LEU A 168 2.97 11.39 2.56
CA LEU A 168 3.30 9.97 2.39
C LEU A 168 3.41 9.23 3.72
N VAL A 169 3.98 9.84 4.75
CA VAL A 169 4.04 9.24 6.09
C VAL A 169 2.65 9.03 6.65
N ASP A 170 1.78 10.03 6.55
CA ASP A 170 0.42 9.92 7.08
C ASP A 170 -0.46 8.98 6.27
N LEU A 171 -0.30 8.95 4.94
CA LEU A 171 -0.94 7.95 4.08
C LEU A 171 -0.47 6.52 4.41
N LEU A 172 0.84 6.29 4.52
CA LEU A 172 1.35 4.95 4.88
C LEU A 172 0.91 4.57 6.29
N ARG A 173 0.87 5.52 7.21
CA ARG A 173 0.39 5.30 8.57
C ARG A 173 -1.08 4.91 8.59
N SER A 174 -1.95 5.53 7.79
CA SER A 174 -3.37 5.16 7.74
C SER A 174 -3.55 3.74 7.21
N ILE A 175 -2.81 3.35 6.16
CA ILE A 175 -2.85 1.99 5.60
C ILE A 175 -2.26 0.95 6.56
N LEU A 176 -1.17 1.28 7.25
CA LEU A 176 -0.48 0.36 8.15
C LEU A 176 -1.19 0.17 9.49
N GLN A 177 -1.91 1.17 10.00
CA GLN A 177 -2.70 1.03 11.22
C GLN A 177 -3.88 0.06 11.07
N GLU A 178 -4.46 -0.01 9.88
CA GLU A 178 -5.46 -1.01 9.49
C GLU A 178 -4.84 -2.43 9.39
N SER A 179 -3.51 -2.55 9.34
CA SER A 179 -2.81 -3.82 9.17
C SER A 179 -2.39 -4.45 10.52
N PRO A 180 -2.91 -5.62 10.90
CA PRO A 180 -2.58 -6.27 12.18
C PRO A 180 -1.15 -6.82 12.29
N LEU A 181 -0.30 -6.62 11.27
CA LEU A 181 0.98 -7.33 11.13
C LEU A 181 2.24 -6.49 11.38
N ILE A 182 2.15 -5.17 11.38
CA ILE A 182 3.31 -4.30 11.60
C ILE A 182 3.03 -3.46 12.85
N PRO A 183 3.53 -3.87 14.03
CA PRO A 183 3.45 -3.03 15.21
C PRO A 183 4.23 -1.75 14.95
N VAL A 184 3.51 -0.62 14.86
CA VAL A 184 4.11 0.71 14.76
C VAL A 184 4.61 1.10 16.14
N GLU A 185 5.86 0.77 16.45
CA GLU A 185 6.50 1.29 17.67
C GLU A 185 6.78 2.79 17.51
N ARG A 186 6.17 3.59 18.38
CA ARG A 186 6.43 5.03 18.48
C ARG A 186 7.77 5.22 19.18
N SER A 187 8.83 5.47 18.41
CA SER A 187 10.10 5.97 18.96
C SER A 187 9.88 7.40 19.47
N VAL A 188 9.61 7.56 20.76
CA VAL A 188 9.52 8.87 21.42
C VAL A 188 10.94 9.46 21.46
N LEU A 189 11.15 10.60 20.81
CA LEU A 189 12.38 11.38 20.93
C LEU A 189 12.65 11.67 22.42
N PRO A 190 13.89 11.52 22.92
CA PRO A 190 14.20 11.81 24.32
C PRO A 190 13.85 13.28 24.63
N THR A 191 13.08 13.48 25.70
CA THR A 191 12.74 14.81 26.21
C THR A 191 14.02 15.55 26.59
N PRO A 192 14.21 16.81 26.18
CA PRO A 192 15.36 17.60 26.57
C PRO A 192 15.41 17.76 28.10
N PRO A 193 16.61 17.79 28.70
CA PRO A 193 16.74 17.96 30.15
C PRO A 193 16.16 19.31 30.58
N GLU A 194 15.40 19.33 31.68
CA GLU A 194 14.91 20.56 32.28
C GLU A 194 16.10 21.47 32.66
N PRO A 195 15.96 22.81 32.50
CA PRO A 195 16.98 23.73 32.95
C PRO A 195 17.11 23.68 34.47
N SER A 196 18.34 23.45 34.95
CA SER A 196 18.67 23.50 36.37
C SER A 196 18.35 24.89 36.97
N PRO A 197 17.84 24.94 38.22
CA PRO A 197 17.46 26.18 38.91
C PRO A 197 18.63 27.12 39.20
#